data_AF-A0AAQ4PMC3-F1
#
_entry.id   AF-A0AAQ4PMC3-F1
#
_cell.length_a   1.000
_cell.length_b   1.000
_cell.length_c   1.000
_cell.angle_alpha   90.00
_cell.angle_beta   90.00
_cell.angle_gamma   90.00
#
_symmetry.space_group_name_H-M   'P 1'
#
loop_
_entity.id
_entity.type
_entity.pdbx_description
1 polymer ?
#
loop_
_entity_poly.entity_id
_entity_poly.type
_entity_poly.pdbx_seq_one_letter_code
_entity_poly.pdbx_strand_id
1 'polypeptide(L)'
;MASLLTEPLFETSGRGHPSSFYHFAVTKSEVIWRWWKISPRVVDRLSKPGELKEPHRDFLDDRMLQREVSMVFGQGILEYTMSLCQGHYDYLERLSDTLLLRIVKHLEIEDIGQLGRTSRRFHKLCGSEELWEQVVQQRFSTVSAEVASLALDVGWRSIFFTSKLQLQKLINRKRLKKAKKRQARQVSDTDAKAEQSHDDTSEANPTPGCAAGPHFGGIPDLCLGTDPGYSH
;
A
#
# COMPACT_ATOMS: atom_id res chain seq x y z
N MET A 1 -6.63 -25.22 -5.91
CA MET A 1 -5.69 -24.10 -5.69
C MET A 1 -4.86 -23.70 -6.92
N ALA A 2 -4.78 -24.53 -7.97
CA ALA A 2 -3.99 -24.25 -9.19
C ALA A 2 -4.46 -23.06 -10.06
N SER A 3 -5.65 -22.50 -9.81
CA SER A 3 -6.20 -21.35 -10.57
C SER A 3 -5.53 -20.02 -10.24
N LEU A 4 -4.88 -19.91 -9.08
CA LEU A 4 -4.22 -18.67 -8.62
C LEU A 4 -2.80 -18.49 -9.18
N LEU A 5 -2.23 -19.55 -9.76
CA LEU A 5 -0.88 -19.53 -10.29
C LEU A 5 -0.90 -19.03 -11.73
N THR A 6 -0.23 -17.91 -11.99
CA THR A 6 0.03 -17.41 -13.34
C THR A 6 1.01 -18.35 -14.07
N GLU A 7 0.86 -18.47 -15.39
CA GLU A 7 1.80 -19.18 -16.26
C GLU A 7 2.65 -18.17 -17.05
N PRO A 8 3.97 -18.36 -17.15
CA PRO A 8 4.79 -19.36 -16.46
C PRO A 8 4.94 -19.08 -14.95
N LEU A 9 5.23 -20.10 -14.15
CA LEU A 9 5.51 -19.95 -12.73
C LEU A 9 6.80 -19.17 -12.49
N PHE A 10 7.81 -19.44 -13.31
CA PHE A 10 9.10 -18.77 -13.27
C PHE A 10 9.66 -18.68 -14.69
N GLU A 11 10.34 -17.58 -14.99
CA GLU A 11 10.98 -17.36 -16.28
C GLU A 11 12.24 -16.52 -16.10
N THR A 12 13.31 -16.91 -16.78
CA THR A 12 14.58 -16.18 -16.80
C THR A 12 15.30 -16.38 -18.12
N SER A 13 16.23 -15.49 -18.43
CA SER A 13 17.06 -15.58 -19.62
C SER A 13 18.47 -15.06 -19.34
N GLY A 14 19.45 -15.61 -20.04
CA GLY A 14 20.86 -15.43 -19.71
C GLY A 14 21.77 -15.79 -20.87
N ARG A 15 23.02 -15.35 -20.79
CA ARG A 15 24.08 -15.71 -21.76
C ARG A 15 25.02 -16.72 -21.10
N GLY A 16 25.23 -17.85 -21.76
CA GLY A 16 26.25 -18.82 -21.39
C GLY A 16 27.45 -18.76 -22.32
N HIS A 17 28.50 -19.49 -21.97
CA HIS A 17 29.77 -19.47 -22.67
C HIS A 17 29.95 -20.71 -23.58
N PRO A 18 30.47 -20.59 -24.83
CA PRO A 18 30.67 -19.38 -25.61
C PRO A 18 29.41 -19.00 -26.43
N SER A 19 29.07 -17.71 -26.38
CA SER A 19 28.09 -16.99 -27.21
C SER A 19 26.74 -17.70 -27.47
N SER A 20 26.22 -18.41 -26.46
CA SER A 20 24.88 -18.99 -26.51
C SER A 20 23.95 -18.22 -25.58
N PHE A 21 22.75 -17.91 -26.07
CA PHE A 21 21.69 -17.33 -25.26
C PHE A 21 20.76 -18.45 -24.81
N TYR A 22 20.32 -18.39 -23.55
CA TYR A 22 19.47 -19.37 -22.92
C TYR A 22 18.22 -18.70 -22.40
N HIS A 23 17.10 -19.39 -22.57
CA HIS A 23 15.82 -19.06 -21.97
C HIS A 23 15.36 -20.27 -21.18
N PHE A 24 14.90 -20.00 -19.97
CA PHE A 24 14.47 -21.03 -19.05
C PHE A 24 13.14 -20.64 -18.42
N ALA A 25 12.18 -21.55 -18.47
CA ALA A 25 10.87 -21.33 -17.90
C ALA A 25 10.36 -22.59 -17.19
N VAL A 26 9.62 -22.37 -16.11
CA VAL A 26 8.94 -23.42 -15.34
C VAL A 26 7.44 -23.14 -15.45
N THR A 27 6.69 -24.09 -15.98
CA THR A 27 5.22 -24.06 -16.02
C THR A 27 4.65 -24.91 -14.88
N LYS A 28 3.33 -25.00 -14.73
CA LYS A 28 2.70 -25.89 -13.74
C LYS A 28 3.02 -27.36 -13.94
N SER A 29 3.39 -27.79 -15.15
CA SER A 29 3.60 -29.21 -15.47
C SER A 29 5.01 -29.54 -15.95
N GLU A 30 5.73 -28.56 -16.52
CA GLU A 30 6.95 -28.82 -17.27
C GLU A 30 8.02 -27.76 -16.98
N VAL A 31 9.27 -28.14 -17.23
CA VAL A 31 10.43 -27.28 -17.33
C VAL A 31 10.80 -27.15 -18.79
N ILE A 32 11.03 -25.92 -19.24
CA ILE A 32 11.34 -25.59 -20.63
C ILE A 32 12.72 -24.95 -20.67
N TRP A 33 13.65 -25.60 -21.37
CA TRP A 33 15.00 -25.11 -21.61
C TRP A 33 15.18 -24.83 -23.10
N ARG A 34 15.51 -23.59 -23.45
CA ARG A 34 15.74 -23.17 -24.84
C ARG A 34 17.10 -22.51 -24.98
N TRP A 35 17.71 -22.70 -26.14
CA TRP A 35 19.00 -22.10 -26.43
C TRP A 35 19.13 -21.64 -27.88
N TRP A 36 19.90 -20.57 -28.07
CA TRP A 36 20.21 -19.97 -29.36
C TRP A 36 21.71 -19.80 -29.46
N LYS A 37 22.30 -20.29 -30.54
CA LYS A 37 23.69 -19.97 -30.87
C LYS A 37 23.74 -18.57 -31.47
N ILE A 38 24.38 -17.63 -30.77
CA ILE A 38 24.62 -16.28 -31.28
C ILE A 38 26.05 -16.24 -31.80
N SER A 39 26.21 -16.18 -33.12
CA SER A 39 27.52 -16.15 -33.76
C SER A 39 27.51 -15.21 -34.95
N PRO A 40 28.55 -14.37 -35.12
CA PRO A 40 28.69 -13.53 -36.31
C PRO A 40 29.09 -14.36 -37.55
N ARG A 41 29.42 -15.65 -37.38
CA ARG A 41 29.88 -16.51 -38.47
C ARG A 41 28.69 -16.89 -39.35
N VAL A 42 28.89 -16.78 -40.66
CA VAL A 42 27.86 -17.12 -41.68
C VAL A 42 27.43 -18.59 -41.58
N VAL A 43 28.33 -19.50 -41.18
CA VAL A 43 28.02 -20.92 -40.98
C VAL A 43 26.95 -21.12 -39.90
N ASP A 44 26.93 -20.26 -38.89
CA ASP A 44 26.02 -20.37 -37.77
C ASP A 44 24.71 -19.58 -37.98
N ARG A 45 24.58 -18.77 -39.05
CA ARG A 45 23.39 -17.96 -39.35
C ARG A 45 22.10 -18.78 -39.50
N LEU A 46 22.22 -20.05 -39.88
CA LEU A 46 21.08 -20.96 -40.06
C LEU A 46 20.84 -21.87 -38.85
N SER A 47 21.62 -21.70 -37.77
CA SER A 47 21.43 -22.49 -36.54
C SER A 47 20.06 -22.18 -35.96
N LYS A 48 19.18 -23.17 -35.97
CA LYS A 48 17.86 -23.03 -35.35
C LYS A 48 17.99 -23.09 -33.82
N PRO A 49 17.11 -22.41 -33.10
CA PRO A 49 17.03 -22.55 -31.65
C PRO A 49 16.74 -24.00 -31.27
N GLY A 50 17.37 -24.48 -30.21
CA GLY A 50 17.01 -25.75 -29.59
C GLY A 50 16.00 -25.54 -28.48
N GLU A 51 15.17 -26.56 -28.25
CA GLU A 51 14.22 -26.62 -27.14
C GLU A 51 14.23 -28.03 -26.55
N LEU A 52 14.27 -28.09 -25.22
CA LEU A 52 14.06 -29.28 -24.41
C LEU A 52 12.90 -28.97 -23.45
N LYS A 53 11.93 -29.87 -23.38
CA LYS A 53 10.79 -29.79 -22.46
C LYS A 53 10.74 -31.09 -21.67
N GLU A 54 10.71 -30.96 -20.36
CA GLU A 54 10.65 -32.11 -19.46
C GLU A 54 9.55 -31.92 -18.43
N PRO A 55 8.76 -32.95 -18.10
CA PRO A 55 7.89 -32.87 -16.94
C PRO A 55 8.71 -32.73 -15.67
N HIS A 56 8.13 -32.14 -14.62
CA HIS A 56 8.84 -31.86 -13.36
C HIS A 56 9.58 -33.06 -12.78
N ARG A 57 9.00 -34.26 -12.85
CA ARG A 57 9.64 -35.50 -12.37
C ARG A 57 10.92 -35.85 -13.13
N ASP A 58 10.94 -35.66 -14.44
CA ASP A 58 12.08 -36.04 -15.28
C ASP A 58 13.20 -35.01 -15.06
N PHE A 59 12.87 -33.73 -14.94
CA PHE A 59 13.82 -32.67 -14.58
C PHE A 59 14.48 -32.91 -13.21
N LEU A 60 13.74 -33.42 -12.22
CA LEU A 60 14.27 -33.71 -10.89
C LEU A 60 15.33 -34.84 -10.90
N ASP A 61 15.27 -35.73 -11.89
CA ASP A 61 16.22 -36.81 -12.09
C ASP A 61 17.35 -36.44 -13.08
N ASP A 62 17.16 -35.47 -13.97
CA ASP A 62 18.17 -35.02 -14.93
C ASP A 62 19.28 -34.15 -14.28
N ARG A 63 20.34 -34.82 -13.84
CA ARG A 63 21.54 -34.17 -13.29
C ARG A 63 22.31 -33.32 -14.31
N MET A 64 22.21 -33.62 -15.60
CA MET A 64 22.91 -32.87 -16.64
C MET A 64 22.22 -31.53 -16.85
N LEU A 65 20.90 -31.53 -17.04
CA LEU A 65 20.14 -30.29 -17.20
C LEU A 65 20.19 -29.42 -15.93
N GLN A 66 20.10 -30.01 -14.73
CA GLN A 66 20.29 -29.29 -13.48
C GLN A 66 21.65 -28.57 -13.42
N ARG A 67 22.73 -29.25 -13.86
CA ARG A 67 24.06 -28.67 -13.90
C ARG A 67 24.14 -27.49 -14.88
N GLU A 68 23.55 -27.63 -16.06
CA GLU A 68 23.46 -26.54 -17.04
C GLU A 68 22.70 -25.32 -16.48
N VAL A 69 21.54 -25.55 -15.85
CA VAL A 69 20.76 -24.49 -15.19
C VAL A 69 21.61 -23.79 -14.13
N SER A 70 22.30 -24.53 -13.26
CA SER A 70 23.17 -23.94 -12.25
C SER A 70 24.36 -23.18 -12.87
N MET A 71 24.93 -23.65 -13.96
CA MET A 71 26.07 -22.99 -14.60
C MET A 71 25.66 -21.68 -15.29
N VAL A 72 24.48 -21.64 -15.92
CA VAL A 72 24.00 -20.47 -16.67
C VAL A 72 23.31 -19.45 -15.76
N PHE A 73 22.49 -19.91 -14.83
CA PHE A 73 21.61 -19.07 -14.00
C PHE A 73 22.01 -19.01 -12.52
N GLY A 74 22.95 -19.87 -12.10
CA GLY A 74 23.41 -19.93 -10.72
C GLY A 74 22.62 -20.93 -9.86
N GLN A 75 23.26 -21.34 -8.77
CA GLN A 75 22.75 -22.36 -7.85
C GLN A 75 21.39 -21.98 -7.23
N GLY A 76 21.18 -20.71 -6.89
CA GLY A 76 19.91 -20.26 -6.30
C GLY A 76 18.71 -20.42 -7.24
N ILE A 77 18.90 -20.25 -8.55
CA ILE A 77 17.83 -20.47 -9.54
C ILE A 77 17.53 -21.96 -9.68
N LEU A 78 18.57 -22.82 -9.64
CA LEU A 78 18.39 -24.26 -9.64
C LEU A 78 17.57 -24.72 -8.42
N GLU A 79 17.96 -24.31 -7.21
CA GLU A 79 17.27 -24.68 -5.97
C GLU A 79 15.81 -24.21 -5.95
N TYR A 80 15.58 -22.97 -6.41
CA TYR A 80 14.23 -22.44 -6.56
C TYR A 80 13.39 -23.28 -7.53
N THR A 81 13.97 -23.64 -8.68
CA THR A 81 13.27 -24.43 -9.70
C THR A 81 12.97 -25.85 -9.23
N MET A 82 13.89 -26.51 -8.54
CA MET A 82 13.65 -27.82 -7.94
C MET A 82 12.51 -27.75 -6.90
N SER A 83 12.47 -26.69 -6.10
CA SER A 83 11.39 -26.45 -5.14
C SER A 83 10.03 -26.34 -5.85
N LEU A 84 9.96 -25.58 -6.96
CA LEU A 84 8.75 -25.48 -7.78
C LEU A 84 8.33 -26.83 -8.39
N CYS A 85 9.29 -27.63 -8.87
CA CYS A 85 9.04 -28.96 -9.45
C CYS A 85 8.55 -29.97 -8.41
N GLN A 86 8.90 -29.78 -7.14
CA GLN A 86 8.40 -30.57 -6.01
C GLN A 86 7.03 -30.09 -5.49
N GLY A 87 6.46 -29.03 -6.08
CA GLY A 87 5.18 -28.47 -5.67
C GLY A 87 5.26 -27.42 -4.56
N HIS A 88 6.46 -26.97 -4.19
CA HIS A 88 6.65 -25.88 -3.23
C HIS A 88 6.51 -24.53 -3.94
N TYR A 89 5.28 -24.00 -3.98
CA TYR A 89 4.97 -22.72 -4.63
C TYR A 89 4.84 -21.57 -3.63
N ASP A 90 5.31 -20.39 -4.01
CA ASP A 90 5.16 -19.14 -3.25
C ASP A 90 3.75 -18.56 -3.41
N TYR A 91 2.72 -19.30 -2.97
CA TYR A 91 1.32 -18.90 -3.15
C TYR A 91 1.04 -17.50 -2.62
N LEU A 92 1.59 -17.17 -1.44
CA LEU A 92 1.38 -15.88 -0.80
C LEU A 92 1.94 -14.73 -1.65
N GLU A 93 3.13 -14.90 -2.26
CA GLU A 93 3.72 -13.90 -3.14
C GLU A 93 3.03 -13.78 -4.52
N ARG A 94 2.06 -14.64 -4.81
CA ARG A 94 1.31 -14.63 -6.09
C ARG A 94 -0.13 -14.14 -5.94
N LEU A 95 -0.66 -14.04 -4.73
CA LEU A 95 -1.98 -13.48 -4.46
C LEU A 95 -2.05 -12.01 -4.86
N SER A 96 -3.23 -11.52 -5.25
CA SER A 96 -3.47 -10.09 -5.47
C SER A 96 -3.33 -9.28 -4.18
N ASP A 97 -2.95 -8.01 -4.28
CA ASP A 97 -2.83 -7.12 -3.12
C ASP A 97 -4.15 -7.03 -2.34
N THR A 98 -5.30 -7.04 -3.03
CA THR A 98 -6.63 -7.05 -2.40
C THR A 98 -6.87 -8.26 -1.49
N LEU A 99 -6.43 -9.45 -1.90
CA LEU A 99 -6.55 -10.67 -1.10
C LEU A 99 -5.53 -10.66 0.03
N LEU A 100 -4.31 -10.20 -0.24
CA LEU A 100 -3.28 -10.09 0.80
C LEU A 100 -3.68 -9.11 1.89
N LEU A 101 -4.21 -7.93 1.56
CA LEU A 101 -4.73 -6.99 2.56
C LEU A 101 -5.81 -7.64 3.45
N ARG A 102 -6.71 -8.42 2.85
CA ARG A 102 -7.74 -9.16 3.60
C ARG A 102 -7.16 -10.24 4.52
N ILE A 103 -6.04 -10.86 4.17
CA ILE A 103 -5.36 -11.85 5.02
C ILE A 103 -4.59 -11.13 6.13
N VAL A 104 -3.75 -10.15 5.74
CA VAL A 104 -2.83 -9.44 6.64
C VAL A 104 -3.56 -8.62 7.70
N LYS A 105 -4.74 -8.05 7.41
CA LYS A 105 -5.53 -7.32 8.42
C LYS A 105 -5.96 -8.16 9.64
N HIS A 106 -5.97 -9.49 9.49
CA HIS A 106 -6.31 -10.40 10.59
C HIS A 106 -5.11 -10.80 11.44
N LEU A 107 -3.89 -10.41 11.05
CA LEU A 107 -2.67 -10.67 11.81
C LEU A 107 -2.54 -9.71 13.00
N GLU A 108 -1.77 -10.12 14.00
CA GLU A 108 -1.34 -9.26 15.10
C GLU A 108 -0.37 -8.19 14.60
N ILE A 109 -0.19 -7.10 15.35
CA ILE A 109 0.64 -5.97 14.88
C ILE A 109 2.10 -6.38 14.76
N GLU A 110 2.54 -7.23 15.68
CA GLU A 110 3.86 -7.85 15.72
C GLU A 110 4.11 -8.67 14.45
N ASP A 111 3.14 -9.51 14.07
CA ASP A 111 3.20 -10.37 12.89
C ASP A 111 3.18 -9.57 11.59
N ILE A 112 2.40 -8.49 11.50
CA ILE A 112 2.43 -7.56 10.36
C ILE A 112 3.85 -6.98 10.20
N GLY A 113 4.49 -6.63 11.32
CA GLY A 113 5.87 -6.15 11.35
C GLY A 113 6.87 -7.19 10.86
N GLN A 114 6.76 -8.45 11.32
CA GLN A 114 7.63 -9.54 10.88
C GLN A 114 7.42 -9.91 9.42
N LEU A 115 6.17 -9.98 8.96
CA LEU A 115 5.83 -10.24 7.57
C LEU A 115 6.43 -9.16 6.65
N GLY A 116 6.42 -7.90 7.07
CA GLY A 116 7.05 -6.79 6.34
C GLY A 116 8.57 -6.92 6.18
N ARG A 117 9.23 -7.86 6.86
CA ARG A 117 10.68 -8.09 6.77
C ARG A 117 11.05 -9.27 5.87
N THR A 118 10.08 -10.07 5.41
CA THR A 118 10.35 -11.27 4.60
C THR A 118 10.64 -10.93 3.15
N SER A 119 9.94 -9.96 2.57
CA SER A 119 10.17 -9.53 1.19
C SER A 119 9.87 -8.05 0.97
N ARG A 120 10.43 -7.48 -0.10
CA ARG A 120 10.19 -6.07 -0.48
C ARG A 120 8.71 -5.81 -0.79
N ARG A 121 7.99 -6.81 -1.30
CA ARG A 121 6.56 -6.71 -1.59
C ARG A 121 5.77 -6.60 -0.30
N PHE A 122 6.00 -7.50 0.66
CA PHE A 122 5.34 -7.43 1.97
C PHE A 122 5.75 -6.18 2.75
N HIS A 123 6.98 -5.71 2.63
CA HIS A 123 7.40 -4.44 3.23
C HIS A 123 6.52 -3.27 2.79
N LYS A 124 6.25 -3.17 1.48
CA LYS A 124 5.37 -2.13 0.91
C LYS A 124 3.92 -2.34 1.34
N LEU A 125 3.41 -3.56 1.24
CA LEU A 125 2.02 -3.90 1.58
C LEU A 125 1.72 -3.63 3.07
N CYS A 126 2.57 -4.12 3.98
CA CYS A 126 2.44 -3.93 5.42
C CYS A 126 2.65 -2.46 5.83
N GLY A 127 3.27 -1.66 4.96
CA GLY A 127 3.42 -0.22 5.14
C GLY A 127 2.35 0.63 4.46
N SER A 128 1.39 0.03 3.75
CA SER A 128 0.40 0.77 2.96
C SER A 128 -0.68 1.44 3.83
N GLU A 129 -1.10 2.64 3.45
CA GLU A 129 -2.16 3.37 4.16
C GLU A 129 -3.50 2.62 4.12
N GLU A 130 -3.77 1.88 3.04
CA GLU A 130 -4.96 1.04 2.90
C GLU A 130 -5.04 -0.06 3.97
N LEU A 131 -3.91 -0.71 4.28
CA LEU A 131 -3.85 -1.69 5.35
C LEU A 131 -4.14 -1.02 6.70
N TRP A 132 -3.46 0.07 7.00
CA TRP A 132 -3.57 0.74 8.29
C TRP A 132 -4.95 1.38 8.50
N GLU A 133 -5.60 1.85 7.44
CA GLU A 133 -7.00 2.24 7.47
C GLU A 133 -7.91 1.09 7.91
N GLN A 134 -7.77 -0.09 7.28
CA GLN A 134 -8.56 -1.28 7.63
C GLN A 134 -8.29 -1.75 9.06
N VAL A 135 -7.04 -1.75 9.49
CA VAL A 135 -6.65 -2.12 10.87
C VAL A 135 -7.26 -1.15 11.88
N VAL A 136 -7.21 0.16 11.61
CA VAL A 136 -7.83 1.18 12.47
C VAL A 136 -9.34 1.00 12.51
N GLN A 137 -10.01 0.85 11.36
CA GLN A 137 -11.47 0.66 11.31
C GLN A 137 -11.92 -0.61 12.04
N GLN A 138 -11.13 -1.69 11.96
CA GLN A 138 -11.46 -2.95 12.63
C GLN A 138 -11.26 -2.87 14.15
N ARG A 139 -10.22 -2.16 14.63
CA ARG A 139 -9.89 -2.09 16.06
C ARG A 139 -10.61 -0.95 16.79
N PHE A 140 -10.95 0.13 16.08
CA PHE A 140 -11.67 1.27 16.62
C PHE A 140 -13.08 1.32 16.02
N SER A 141 -14.08 0.96 16.82
CA SER A 141 -15.49 0.89 16.39
C SER A 141 -16.06 2.21 15.87
N THR A 142 -15.45 3.36 16.18
CA THR A 142 -15.89 4.66 15.69
C THR A 142 -14.68 5.56 15.40
N VAL A 143 -14.38 5.72 14.11
CA VAL A 143 -13.41 6.72 13.64
C VAL A 143 -14.15 8.03 13.36
N SER A 144 -13.90 9.06 14.15
CA SER A 144 -14.49 10.40 13.92
C SER A 144 -14.05 10.97 12.57
N ALA A 145 -14.95 11.72 11.91
CA ALA A 145 -14.66 12.41 10.65
C ALA A 145 -13.41 13.33 10.74
N GLU A 146 -13.11 13.86 11.92
CA GLU A 146 -11.90 14.65 12.14
C GLU A 146 -10.62 13.81 12.11
N VAL A 147 -10.67 12.60 12.67
CA VAL A 147 -9.55 11.65 12.66
C VAL A 147 -9.33 11.14 11.25
N ALA A 148 -10.40 10.78 10.53
CA ALA A 148 -10.30 10.39 9.12
C ALA A 148 -9.73 11.53 8.26
N SER A 149 -10.20 12.76 8.46
CA SER A 149 -9.63 13.93 7.77
C SER A 149 -8.16 14.16 8.11
N LEU A 150 -7.74 13.93 9.36
CA LEU A 150 -6.34 14.05 9.75
C LEU A 150 -5.48 12.91 9.18
N ALA A 151 -6.02 11.70 9.09
CA ALA A 151 -5.34 10.56 8.48
C ALA A 151 -5.02 10.81 6.99
N LEU A 152 -5.89 11.52 6.26
CA LEU A 152 -5.59 11.94 4.88
C LEU A 152 -4.39 12.89 4.78
N ASP A 153 -4.10 13.67 5.83
CA ASP A 153 -2.97 14.61 5.83
C ASP A 153 -1.66 13.98 6.34
N VAL A 154 -1.75 13.03 7.29
CA VAL A 154 -0.60 12.53 8.07
C VAL A 154 -0.33 11.03 7.87
N GLY A 155 -1.30 10.28 7.33
CA GLY A 155 -1.29 8.83 7.16
C GLY A 155 -1.99 8.08 8.30
N TRP A 156 -2.82 7.11 7.96
CA TRP A 156 -3.44 6.13 8.85
C TRP A 156 -2.41 5.37 9.68
N ARG A 157 -1.28 4.98 9.09
CA ARG A 157 -0.20 4.32 9.85
C ARG A 157 0.29 5.19 11.00
N SER A 158 0.52 6.48 10.71
CA SER A 158 0.96 7.46 11.70
C SER A 158 -0.09 7.64 12.80
N ILE A 159 -1.37 7.74 12.43
CA ILE A 159 -2.49 7.85 13.38
C ILE A 159 -2.54 6.64 14.32
N PHE A 160 -2.33 5.43 13.81
CA PHE A 160 -2.35 4.20 14.61
C PHE A 160 -1.27 4.20 15.71
N PHE A 161 -0.05 4.61 15.39
CA PHE A 161 1.07 4.63 16.36
C PHE A 161 1.14 5.91 17.20
N THR A 162 0.31 6.92 16.93
CA THR A 162 0.31 8.18 17.67
C THR A 162 -0.46 8.04 18.99
N SER A 163 0.14 8.50 20.09
CA SER A 163 -0.55 8.48 21.40
C SER A 163 -1.80 9.37 21.41
N LYS A 164 -2.80 9.02 22.25
CA LYS A 164 -4.07 9.78 22.37
C LYS A 164 -3.85 11.29 22.58
N LEU A 165 -2.91 11.67 23.44
CA LEU A 165 -2.56 13.07 23.72
C LEU A 165 -1.98 13.78 22.51
N GLN A 166 -1.08 13.12 21.77
CA GLN A 166 -0.50 13.68 20.55
C GLN A 166 -1.55 13.83 19.45
N LEU A 167 -2.44 12.84 19.32
CA LEU A 167 -3.53 12.88 18.35
C LEU A 167 -4.49 14.04 18.64
N GLN A 168 -4.88 14.24 19.90
CA GLN A 168 -5.69 15.41 20.31
C GLN A 168 -4.99 16.73 20.00
N LYS A 169 -3.68 16.85 20.27
CA LYS A 169 -2.90 18.05 19.93
C LYS A 169 -2.90 18.31 18.41
N LEU A 170 -2.78 17.28 17.58
CA LEU A 170 -2.83 17.41 16.12
C LEU A 170 -4.20 17.86 15.62
N ILE A 171 -5.28 17.28 16.14
CA ILE A 171 -6.66 17.67 15.83
C ILE A 171 -6.90 19.14 16.21
N ASN A 172 -6.53 19.54 17.43
CA ASN A 172 -6.69 20.91 17.90
C ASN A 172 -5.89 21.92 17.05
N ARG A 173 -4.65 21.59 16.68
CA ARG A 173 -3.86 22.41 15.75
C ARG A 173 -4.54 22.57 14.40
N LYS A 174 -5.12 21.49 13.85
CA LYS A 174 -5.85 21.54 12.57
C LYS A 174 -7.11 22.41 12.66
N ARG A 175 -7.89 22.29 13.74
CA ARG A 175 -9.05 23.15 14.03
C ARG A 175 -8.66 24.63 14.07
N LEU A 176 -7.59 24.97 14.80
CA LEU A 176 -7.08 26.35 14.89
C LEU A 176 -6.63 26.90 13.53
N LYS A 177 -5.95 26.10 12.71
CA LYS A 177 -5.57 26.49 11.35
C LYS A 177 -6.79 26.75 10.46
N LYS A 178 -7.83 25.92 10.55
CA LYS A 178 -9.07 26.09 9.80
C LYS A 178 -9.84 27.34 10.23
N ALA A 179 -9.87 27.64 11.54
CA ALA A 179 -10.47 28.87 12.07
C ALA A 179 -9.75 30.12 11.58
N LYS A 180 -8.40 30.14 11.63
CA LYS A 180 -7.59 31.25 11.09
C LYS A 180 -7.82 31.47 9.59
N LYS A 181 -7.89 30.39 8.81
CA LYS A 181 -8.13 30.48 7.35
C LYS A 181 -9.54 31.00 7.01
N ARG A 182 -10.54 30.70 7.85
CA ARG A 182 -11.91 31.24 7.72
C ARG A 182 -11.96 32.73 8.02
N GLN A 183 -11.30 33.18 9.09
CA GLN A 183 -11.20 34.61 9.40
C GLN A 183 -10.48 35.39 8.29
N ALA A 184 -9.36 34.87 7.78
CA ALA A 184 -8.63 35.53 6.69
C ALA A 184 -9.46 35.66 5.39
N ARG A 185 -10.30 34.67 5.06
CA ARG A 185 -11.22 34.76 3.91
C ARG A 185 -12.37 35.75 4.14
N GLN A 186 -12.86 35.84 5.37
CA GLN A 186 -13.89 36.82 5.72
C GLN A 186 -13.38 38.25 5.63
N VAL A 187 -12.14 38.52 6.06
CA VAL A 187 -11.50 39.84 5.94
C VAL A 187 -11.33 40.24 4.47
N SER A 188 -10.87 39.31 3.60
CA SER A 188 -10.71 39.60 2.18
C SER A 188 -12.03 39.84 1.43
N ASP A 189 -13.11 39.14 1.81
CA ASP A 189 -14.43 39.35 1.20
C ASP A 189 -15.10 40.65 1.68
N THR A 190 -14.81 41.11 2.91
CA THR A 190 -15.25 42.44 3.38
C THR A 190 -14.51 43.58 2.70
N ASP A 191 -13.21 43.43 2.42
CA ASP A 191 -12.42 44.45 1.71
C ASP A 191 -12.84 44.55 0.24
N ALA A 192 -13.18 43.44 -0.43
CA ALA A 192 -13.70 43.46 -1.81
C ALA A 192 -15.12 44.06 -1.92
N LYS A 193 -15.92 44.00 -0.85
CA LYS A 193 -17.28 44.58 -0.81
C LYS A 193 -17.30 46.06 -0.43
N ALA A 194 -16.23 46.56 0.20
CA ALA A 194 -16.05 47.97 0.55
C ALA A 194 -15.73 48.86 -0.67
N GLU A 195 -15.23 48.31 -1.79
CA GLU A 195 -14.99 49.07 -3.02
C GLU A 195 -16.23 49.22 -3.93
N GLN A 196 -17.40 48.69 -3.54
CA GLN A 196 -18.60 48.69 -4.39
C GLN A 196 -19.82 49.42 -3.83
N SER A 197 -19.67 50.22 -2.76
CA SER A 197 -20.73 51.08 -2.25
C SER A 197 -20.25 52.51 -2.02
N HIS A 198 -20.18 53.29 -3.10
CA HIS A 198 -20.18 54.75 -3.03
C HIS A 198 -20.87 55.33 -4.26
N ASP A 199 -22.21 55.39 -4.23
CA ASP A 199 -23.05 56.50 -4.71
C ASP A 199 -24.53 56.10 -4.62
N ASP A 200 -25.28 56.70 -3.69
CA ASP A 200 -26.27 57.74 -3.99
C ASP A 200 -27.16 58.10 -2.76
N THR A 201 -26.93 59.32 -2.27
CA THR A 201 -27.87 60.43 -1.99
C THR A 201 -29.19 60.25 -1.18
N SER A 202 -29.29 61.12 -0.15
CA SER A 202 -30.44 61.89 0.40
C SER A 202 -31.35 61.42 1.56
N GLU A 203 -31.19 62.14 2.69
CA GLU A 203 -32.17 62.87 3.53
C GLU A 203 -33.47 62.21 4.09
N ALA A 204 -33.56 62.09 5.43
CA ALA A 204 -34.32 63.00 6.32
C ALA A 204 -34.95 62.32 7.57
N ASN A 205 -34.54 62.82 8.73
CA ASN A 205 -35.24 63.01 10.02
C ASN A 205 -35.62 61.86 10.99
N PRO A 206 -35.68 62.16 12.31
CA PRO A 206 -35.57 61.19 13.41
C PRO A 206 -36.90 60.97 14.17
N THR A 207 -36.96 59.95 15.05
CA THR A 207 -37.28 59.94 16.52
C THR A 207 -37.73 58.51 16.97
N PRO A 208 -38.02 58.18 18.26
CA PRO A 208 -37.30 57.12 19.00
C PRO A 208 -38.18 55.92 19.43
N GLY A 209 -37.58 54.80 19.84
CA GLY A 209 -38.32 53.63 20.34
C GLY A 209 -37.47 52.71 21.23
N CYS A 210 -38.02 52.39 22.39
CA CYS A 210 -37.40 51.71 23.53
C CYS A 210 -37.12 50.20 23.39
N ALA A 211 -36.23 49.75 24.29
CA ALA A 211 -36.19 48.45 24.98
C ALA A 211 -35.76 47.19 24.21
N ALA A 212 -34.60 46.63 24.57
CA ALA A 212 -34.48 45.62 25.63
C ALA A 212 -33.07 44.99 25.59
N GLY A 213 -32.51 44.77 26.78
CA GLY A 213 -31.20 44.20 27.01
C GLY A 213 -31.07 42.69 26.72
N PRO A 214 -29.90 42.12 27.03
CA PRO A 214 -29.26 41.03 26.28
C PRO A 214 -29.49 39.66 26.92
N HIS A 215 -29.02 38.56 26.30
CA HIS A 215 -28.16 37.61 27.01
C HIS A 215 -27.56 36.53 26.07
N PHE A 216 -26.25 36.35 26.29
CA PHE A 216 -25.34 35.33 25.82
C PHE A 216 -25.67 33.93 26.36
N GLY A 217 -25.26 32.90 25.61
CA GLY A 217 -24.56 31.74 26.15
C GLY A 217 -25.35 30.44 26.28
N GLY A 218 -24.81 29.35 25.72
CA GLY A 218 -25.24 27.99 26.02
C GLY A 218 -24.80 26.95 24.97
N ILE A 219 -23.52 26.55 25.01
CA ILE A 219 -23.03 25.30 24.39
C ILE A 219 -23.37 24.15 25.36
N PRO A 220 -23.90 23.00 24.91
CA PRO A 220 -24.03 21.83 25.78
C PRO A 220 -22.70 21.08 25.94
N ASP A 221 -22.37 20.81 27.21
CA ASP A 221 -21.25 20.02 27.72
C ASP A 221 -21.25 18.56 27.21
N LEU A 222 -20.04 18.07 26.90
CA LEU A 222 -19.76 16.65 26.71
C LEU A 222 -19.43 16.04 28.08
N CYS A 223 -20.27 15.08 28.50
CA CYS A 223 -20.10 14.34 29.74
C CYS A 223 -18.81 13.50 29.75
N LEU A 224 -17.96 13.79 30.73
CA LEU A 224 -16.90 12.91 31.23
C LEU A 224 -17.49 12.01 32.31
N GLY A 225 -17.55 10.71 32.07
CA GLY A 225 -17.83 9.70 33.08
C GLY A 225 -16.53 9.07 33.55
N THR A 226 -16.19 9.33 34.81
CA THR A 226 -15.04 8.81 35.56
C THR A 226 -15.29 7.37 36.00
N ASP A 227 -14.26 6.52 35.92
CA ASP A 227 -14.18 5.26 36.66
C ASP A 227 -14.23 5.51 38.18
N PRO A 228 -14.64 4.50 38.96
CA PRO A 228 -13.67 3.95 39.92
C PRO A 228 -13.64 2.41 39.90
N GLY A 229 -12.45 1.85 40.12
CA GLY A 229 -12.21 0.41 40.11
C GLY A 229 -12.79 -0.35 41.31
N TYR A 230 -12.73 -1.68 41.21
CA TYR A 230 -12.74 -2.58 42.35
C TYR A 230 -11.96 -3.87 42.05
N SER A 231 -11.29 -4.32 43.10
CA SER A 231 -10.46 -5.49 43.27
C SER A 231 -11.27 -6.80 43.26
N HIS A 232 -10.77 -7.83 42.59
CA HIS A 232 -10.40 -9.13 43.14
C HIS A 232 -9.75 -10.03 42.07
#